data_AF-A0A6G1ED74-F1
#
_entry.id   AF-A0A6G1ED74-F1
#
_cell.length_a   1.000
_cell.length_b   1.000
_cell.length_c   1.000
_cell.angle_alpha   90.00
_cell.angle_beta   90.00
_cell.angle_gamma   90.00
#
_symmetry.space_group_name_H-M   'P 1'
#
loop_
_entity.id
_entity.type
_entity.pdbx_description
1 polymer ?
#
loop_
_entity_poly.entity_id
_entity_poly.type
_entity_poly.pdbx_seq_one_letter_code
_entity_poly.pdbx_strand_id
1 'polypeptide(L)'
;MSIAKRAIPEAGSIEEANQIVRGNWLNAIEEHHLKYSGNCQINDILDIGCSVGVSNRYLAEKFPSAKVVCHECPARAITRLVNEAFRLLRPGGTIALTDNSPKSKVLQELSPVLFTLMKSTEPFLDEYYMLDLEETMKQAGFVNVHSILTDPRHRTVTATVPF
;
A
#
# COMPACT_ATOMS: atom_id res chain seq x y z
N MET A 1 -21.91 5.01 -4.83
CA MET A 1 -20.77 4.88 -5.76
C MET A 1 -19.64 4.15 -5.05
N SER A 2 -19.06 3.09 -5.64
CA SER A 2 -18.03 2.28 -4.95
C SER A 2 -16.73 3.07 -4.72
N ILE A 3 -15.89 2.64 -3.78
CA ILE A 3 -14.58 3.26 -3.50
C ILE A 3 -13.71 3.28 -4.77
N ALA A 4 -13.58 2.13 -5.44
CA ALA A 4 -12.81 2.02 -6.68
C ALA A 4 -13.30 2.99 -7.76
N LYS A 5 -14.61 3.18 -7.88
CA LYS A 5 -15.18 4.11 -8.86
C LYS A 5 -14.94 5.58 -8.51
N ARG A 6 -14.78 5.91 -7.23
CA ARG A 6 -14.33 7.24 -6.82
C ARG A 6 -12.86 7.47 -7.16
N ALA A 7 -12.01 6.44 -7.05
CA ALA A 7 -10.60 6.51 -7.42
C ALA A 7 -10.40 6.61 -8.95
N ILE A 8 -11.17 5.84 -9.72
CA ILE A 8 -11.13 5.80 -11.20
C ILE A 8 -12.51 6.16 -11.75
N PRO A 9 -12.89 7.45 -11.77
CA PRO A 9 -14.21 7.89 -12.22
C PRO A 9 -14.47 7.57 -13.69
N GLU A 10 -13.43 7.62 -14.53
CA GLU A 10 -13.50 7.43 -15.98
C GLU A 10 -13.72 5.99 -16.44
N ALA A 11 -13.60 4.99 -15.56
CA ALA A 11 -13.84 3.61 -15.96
C ALA A 11 -15.28 3.44 -16.50
N GLY A 12 -15.55 2.42 -17.30
CA GLY A 12 -16.91 2.06 -17.75
C GLY A 12 -17.73 1.34 -16.67
N SER A 13 -17.09 0.56 -15.78
CA SER A 13 -17.79 -0.23 -14.75
C SER A 13 -17.11 -0.20 -13.37
N ILE A 14 -17.76 -0.76 -12.34
CA ILE A 14 -17.14 -0.97 -11.01
C ILE A 14 -16.05 -2.04 -11.10
N GLU A 15 -16.28 -3.09 -11.88
CA GLU A 15 -15.33 -4.20 -12.08
C GLU A 15 -14.03 -3.70 -12.69
N GLU A 16 -14.15 -2.92 -13.76
CA GLU A 16 -13.02 -2.29 -14.44
C GLU A 16 -12.27 -1.33 -13.53
N ALA A 17 -12.99 -0.50 -12.75
CA ALA A 17 -12.34 0.37 -11.77
C ALA A 17 -11.55 -0.43 -10.72
N ASN A 18 -12.10 -1.56 -10.24
CA ASN A 18 -11.39 -2.45 -9.31
C ASN A 18 -10.15 -3.10 -9.94
N GLN A 19 -10.22 -3.49 -11.22
CA GLN A 19 -9.09 -4.04 -11.98
C GLN A 19 -7.99 -3.01 -12.16
N ILE A 20 -8.33 -1.76 -12.52
CA ILE A 20 -7.34 -0.69 -12.73
C ILE A 20 -6.64 -0.36 -11.41
N VAL A 21 -7.41 -0.05 -10.35
CA VAL A 21 -6.84 0.32 -9.04
C VAL A 21 -5.89 -0.77 -8.55
N ARG A 22 -6.30 -2.04 -8.63
CA ARG A 22 -5.48 -3.15 -8.12
C ARG A 22 -4.34 -3.55 -9.02
N GLY A 23 -4.53 -3.49 -10.32
CA GLY A 23 -3.46 -3.72 -11.29
C GLY A 23 -2.31 -2.74 -11.10
N ASN A 24 -2.61 -1.46 -10.87
CA ASN A 24 -1.57 -0.44 -10.76
C ASN A 24 -0.61 -0.68 -9.60
N TRP A 25 -1.11 -0.95 -8.39
CA TRP A 25 -0.22 -1.21 -7.26
C TRP A 25 0.40 -2.61 -7.30
N LEU A 26 -0.26 -3.61 -7.89
CA LEU A 26 0.36 -4.93 -8.11
C LEU A 26 1.55 -4.84 -9.06
N ASN A 27 1.43 -4.07 -10.15
CA ASN A 27 2.51 -3.84 -11.09
C ASN A 27 3.68 -3.09 -10.42
N ALA A 28 3.37 -2.08 -9.58
CA ALA A 28 4.39 -1.37 -8.81
C ALA A 28 5.22 -2.29 -7.91
N ILE A 29 4.55 -3.23 -7.22
CA ILE A 29 5.21 -4.22 -6.35
C ILE A 29 6.07 -5.18 -7.18
N GLU A 30 5.53 -5.69 -8.28
CA GLU A 30 6.22 -6.63 -9.16
C GLU A 30 7.47 -6.01 -9.79
N GLU A 31 7.35 -4.81 -10.36
CA GLU A 31 8.47 -4.05 -10.94
C GLU A 31 9.57 -3.79 -9.91
N HIS A 32 9.20 -3.39 -8.70
CA HIS A 32 10.14 -3.18 -7.61
C HIS A 32 10.87 -4.48 -7.23
N HIS A 33 10.11 -5.56 -7.03
CA HIS A 33 10.66 -6.85 -6.64
C HIS A 33 11.61 -7.42 -7.70
N LEU A 34 11.21 -7.39 -8.97
CA LEU A 34 12.07 -7.84 -10.08
C LEU A 34 13.38 -7.06 -10.16
N LYS A 35 13.35 -5.76 -9.83
CA LYS A 35 14.53 -4.90 -9.91
C LYS A 35 15.50 -5.09 -8.74
N TYR A 36 15.01 -5.34 -7.53
CA TYR A 36 15.82 -5.24 -6.31
C TYR A 36 15.95 -6.53 -5.49
N SER A 37 15.11 -7.54 -5.74
CA SER A 37 15.08 -8.78 -4.94
C SER A 37 15.77 -9.97 -5.60
N GLY A 38 16.68 -9.73 -6.55
CA GLY A 38 17.55 -10.78 -7.11
C GLY A 38 16.81 -11.96 -7.77
N ASN A 39 15.64 -11.72 -8.38
CA ASN A 39 14.78 -12.75 -8.98
C ASN A 39 14.36 -13.88 -8.01
N CYS A 40 14.35 -13.63 -6.70
CA CYS A 40 13.79 -14.57 -5.74
C CYS A 40 12.30 -14.77 -5.96
N GLN A 41 11.76 -15.96 -5.66
CA GLN A 41 10.33 -16.20 -5.74
C GLN A 41 9.61 -15.61 -4.52
N ILE A 42 8.46 -14.95 -4.75
CA ILE A 42 7.57 -14.49 -3.68
C ILE A 42 6.79 -15.69 -3.13
N ASN A 43 7.12 -16.08 -1.90
CA ASN A 43 6.54 -17.26 -1.23
C ASN A 43 5.60 -16.91 -0.07
N ASP A 44 5.68 -15.69 0.46
CA ASP A 44 4.86 -15.24 1.59
C ASP A 44 4.56 -13.74 1.39
N ILE A 45 3.32 -13.33 1.64
CA ILE A 45 2.87 -11.94 1.57
C ILE A 45 2.09 -11.62 2.85
N LEU A 46 2.51 -10.59 3.58
CA LEU A 46 1.74 -10.06 4.69
C LEU A 46 1.03 -8.79 4.22
N ASP A 47 -0.30 -8.83 4.12
CA ASP A 47 -1.13 -7.66 3.88
C ASP A 47 -1.50 -7.04 5.23
N ILE A 48 -1.44 -5.72 5.36
CA ILE A 48 -1.76 -5.01 6.59
C ILE A 48 -2.73 -3.91 6.19
N GLY A 49 -3.98 -3.98 6.69
CA GLY A 49 -5.02 -2.99 6.43
C GLY A 49 -6.09 -3.39 5.39
N CYS A 50 -6.33 -4.68 5.14
CA CYS A 50 -7.21 -5.13 4.04
C CYS A 50 -8.73 -4.95 4.25
N SER A 51 -9.18 -4.40 5.38
CA SER A 51 -10.61 -4.27 5.73
C SER A 51 -11.35 -5.61 5.49
N VAL A 52 -12.32 -5.65 4.57
CA VAL A 52 -13.12 -6.87 4.25
C VAL A 52 -12.44 -7.88 3.31
N GLY A 53 -11.18 -7.66 2.89
CA GLY A 53 -10.42 -8.69 2.17
C GLY A 53 -10.50 -8.68 0.64
N VAL A 54 -11.11 -7.66 0.01
CA VAL A 54 -11.31 -7.67 -1.47
C VAL A 54 -9.97 -7.70 -2.22
N SER A 55 -8.95 -7.02 -1.72
CA SER A 55 -7.63 -6.98 -2.35
C SER A 55 -6.85 -8.29 -2.20
N ASN A 56 -7.20 -9.14 -1.23
CA ASN A 56 -6.55 -10.44 -1.02
C ASN A 56 -6.68 -11.35 -2.23
N ARG A 57 -7.84 -11.33 -2.89
CA ARG A 57 -8.05 -12.16 -4.08
C ARG A 57 -7.07 -11.80 -5.20
N TYR A 58 -6.81 -10.51 -5.38
CA TYR A 58 -5.88 -10.02 -6.39
C TYR A 58 -4.43 -10.35 -6.05
N LEU A 59 -4.05 -10.28 -4.76
CA LEU A 59 -2.75 -10.75 -4.28
C LEU A 59 -2.57 -12.25 -4.54
N ALA A 60 -3.56 -13.06 -4.17
CA ALA A 60 -3.51 -14.52 -4.35
C ALA A 60 -3.51 -14.94 -5.83
N GLU A 61 -4.25 -14.22 -6.69
CA GLU A 61 -4.24 -14.47 -8.14
C GLU A 61 -2.90 -14.08 -8.78
N LYS A 62 -2.30 -12.96 -8.36
CA LYS A 62 -1.00 -12.50 -8.89
C LYS A 62 0.18 -13.31 -8.36
N PHE A 63 0.14 -13.70 -7.09
CA PHE A 63 1.20 -14.43 -6.39
C PHE A 63 0.67 -15.75 -5.82
N PRO A 64 0.40 -16.75 -6.67
CA PRO A 64 -0.28 -17.98 -6.26
C PRO A 64 0.53 -18.85 -5.29
N SER A 65 1.85 -18.65 -5.21
CA SER A 65 2.71 -19.32 -4.22
C SER A 65 2.74 -18.63 -2.85
N ALA A 66 2.14 -17.45 -2.71
CA ALA A 66 2.22 -16.65 -1.49
C ALA A 66 1.12 -16.99 -0.48
N LYS A 67 1.50 -17.14 0.79
CA LYS A 67 0.55 -17.13 1.91
C LYS A 67 0.19 -15.68 2.25
N VAL A 68 -1.11 -15.36 2.30
CA VAL A 68 -1.63 -13.99 2.58
C VAL A 68 -2.27 -13.93 3.96
N VAL A 69 -1.87 -12.95 4.79
CA VAL A 69 -2.41 -12.69 6.15
C VAL A 69 -2.78 -11.21 6.27
N CYS A 70 -3.83 -10.83 7.05
CA CYS A 70 -4.36 -9.45 7.14
C CYS A 70 -4.54 -8.94 8.60
N HIS A 71 -4.24 -7.66 8.86
CA HIS A 71 -4.60 -6.97 10.12
C HIS A 71 -4.65 -5.43 10.02
N GLU A 72 -5.56 -4.75 10.70
CA GLU A 72 -5.72 -3.28 10.71
C GLU A 72 -4.86 -2.62 11.81
N CYS A 73 -4.27 -1.44 11.59
CA CYS A 73 -3.53 -0.78 12.68
C CYS A 73 -3.33 0.76 12.59
N PRO A 74 -3.15 1.43 13.74
CA PRO A 74 -2.79 2.86 13.84
C PRO A 74 -1.32 3.18 13.49
N ALA A 75 -0.93 4.45 13.38
CA ALA A 75 0.42 4.90 13.02
C ALA A 75 1.55 4.32 13.91
N ARG A 76 1.36 4.30 15.25
CA ARG A 76 2.26 3.60 16.18
C ARG A 76 2.52 2.15 15.75
N ALA A 77 1.47 1.50 15.29
CA ALA A 77 1.54 0.12 14.87
C ALA A 77 2.14 0.02 13.46
N ILE A 78 1.97 1.00 12.57
CA ILE A 78 2.71 1.08 11.29
C ILE A 78 4.21 1.08 11.55
N THR A 79 4.72 1.95 12.42
CA THR A 79 6.16 1.96 12.75
C THR A 79 6.63 0.63 13.33
N ARG A 80 5.85 0.01 14.24
CA ARG A 80 6.18 -1.31 14.78
C ARG A 80 6.14 -2.40 13.71
N LEU A 81 5.19 -2.33 12.79
CA LEU A 81 5.06 -3.29 11.69
C LEU A 81 6.19 -3.14 10.68
N VAL A 82 6.62 -1.92 10.36
CA VAL A 82 7.80 -1.71 9.50
C VAL A 82 9.03 -2.33 10.16
N ASN A 83 9.24 -2.10 11.46
CA ASN A 83 10.36 -2.71 12.19
C ASN A 83 10.26 -4.25 12.26
N GLU A 84 9.08 -4.80 12.57
CA GLU A 84 8.89 -6.25 12.62
C GLU A 84 8.96 -6.90 11.24
N ALA A 85 8.46 -6.24 10.20
CA ALA A 85 8.60 -6.69 8.82
C ALA A 85 10.08 -6.76 8.43
N PHE A 86 10.88 -5.75 8.79
CA PHE A 86 12.33 -5.79 8.56
C PHE A 86 12.99 -7.00 9.25
N ARG A 87 12.61 -7.27 10.50
CA ARG A 87 13.13 -8.41 11.28
C ARG A 87 12.72 -9.77 10.69
N LEU A 88 11.54 -9.86 10.08
CA LEU A 88 10.96 -11.11 9.57
C LEU A 88 11.33 -11.40 8.12
N LEU A 89 11.45 -10.36 7.28
CA LEU A 89 11.81 -10.49 5.88
C LEU A 89 13.26 -10.99 5.77
N ARG A 90 13.46 -11.99 4.91
CA ARG A 90 14.80 -12.48 4.56
C ARG A 90 15.55 -11.38 3.79
N PRO A 91 16.90 -11.43 3.75
CA PRO A 91 17.68 -10.61 2.83
C PRO A 91 17.12 -10.70 1.40
N GLY A 92 16.93 -9.55 0.74
CA GLY A 92 16.24 -9.42 -0.54
C GLY A 92 14.71 -9.40 -0.48
N GLY A 93 14.10 -9.55 0.69
CA GLY A 93 12.64 -9.49 0.88
C GLY A 93 12.07 -8.09 0.67
N THR A 94 10.86 -8.01 0.11
CA THR A 94 10.16 -6.74 -0.19
C THR A 94 9.05 -6.47 0.80
N ILE A 95 8.96 -5.21 1.26
CA ILE A 95 7.76 -4.66 1.91
C ILE A 95 7.07 -3.70 0.93
N ALA A 96 5.75 -3.72 0.91
CA ALA A 96 4.93 -2.77 0.15
C ALA A 96 3.78 -2.26 1.02
N LEU A 97 3.57 -0.95 1.05
CA LEU A 97 2.47 -0.29 1.76
C LEU A 97 1.70 0.59 0.76
N THR A 98 0.40 0.32 0.60
CA THR A 98 -0.48 1.05 -0.33
C THR A 98 -1.62 1.69 0.42
N ASP A 99 -1.79 3.01 0.27
CA ASP A 99 -2.81 3.78 0.99
C ASP A 99 -3.03 5.14 0.29
N ASN A 100 -3.96 5.95 0.79
CA ASN A 100 -4.17 7.33 0.41
C ASN A 100 -2.84 8.11 0.43
N SER A 101 -2.64 8.92 -0.60
CA SER A 101 -1.45 9.73 -0.77
C SER A 101 -1.66 11.12 -0.16
N PRO A 102 -0.86 11.53 0.84
CA PRO A 102 -0.85 12.91 1.31
C PRO A 102 -0.48 13.91 0.20
N LYS A 103 0.18 13.43 -0.87
CA LYS A 103 0.58 14.19 -2.06
C LYS A 103 -0.49 14.21 -3.16
N SER A 104 -1.65 13.58 -2.96
CA SER A 104 -2.75 13.57 -3.96
C SER A 104 -3.43 14.94 -4.06
N LYS A 105 -3.43 15.52 -5.27
CA LYS A 105 -4.19 16.76 -5.55
C LYS A 105 -5.69 16.59 -5.30
N VAL A 106 -6.24 15.43 -5.68
CA VAL A 106 -7.67 15.11 -5.48
C VAL A 106 -8.03 15.14 -3.99
N LEU A 107 -7.16 14.64 -3.12
CA LEU A 107 -7.40 14.65 -1.67
C LEU A 107 -7.14 16.03 -1.04
N GLN A 108 -6.13 16.76 -1.52
CA GLN A 108 -5.81 18.11 -1.05
C GLN A 108 -6.90 19.15 -1.42
N GLU A 109 -7.62 18.93 -2.53
CA GLU A 109 -8.70 19.80 -3.00
C GLU A 109 -10.09 19.43 -2.43
N LEU A 110 -10.18 18.44 -1.53
CA LEU A 110 -11.45 18.07 -0.88
C LEU A 110 -11.99 19.23 -0.05
N SER A 111 -13.31 19.45 -0.12
CA SER A 111 -13.95 20.46 0.73
C SER A 111 -13.84 20.07 2.22
N PRO A 112 -13.81 21.05 3.15
CA PRO A 112 -13.69 20.77 4.58
C PRO A 112 -14.75 19.80 5.12
N VAL A 113 -15.97 19.84 4.57
CA VAL A 113 -17.06 18.93 4.94
C VAL A 113 -16.76 17.51 4.51
N LEU A 114 -16.32 17.31 3.27
CA LEU A 114 -15.96 15.98 2.76
C LEU A 114 -14.74 15.41 3.48
N PHE A 115 -13.76 16.27 3.81
CA PHE A 115 -12.58 15.87 4.58
C PHE A 115 -12.93 15.46 6.02
N THR A 116 -13.85 16.18 6.67
CA THR A 116 -14.35 15.82 8.02
C THR A 116 -15.09 14.48 8.00
N LEU A 117 -15.91 14.24 6.98
CA LEU A 117 -16.58 12.94 6.80
C LEU A 117 -15.56 11.81 6.58
N MET A 118 -14.52 12.03 5.78
CA MET A 118 -13.44 11.06 5.58
C MET A 118 -12.68 10.76 6.87
N LYS A 119 -12.36 11.78 7.67
CA LYS A 119 -11.77 11.61 9.01
C LYS A 119 -12.66 10.81 9.95
N SER A 120 -13.98 11.00 9.88
CA SER A 120 -14.91 10.29 10.77
C SER A 120 -14.91 8.77 10.56
N THR A 121 -14.47 8.30 9.39
CA THR A 121 -14.32 6.87 9.09
C THR A 121 -12.88 6.36 9.30
N GLU A 122 -11.91 7.26 9.49
CA GLU A 122 -10.48 6.95 9.57
C GLU A 122 -9.85 7.69 10.77
N PRO A 123 -9.94 7.13 11.99
CA PRO A 123 -9.64 7.85 13.23
C PRO A 123 -8.18 8.30 13.38
N PHE A 124 -7.25 7.71 12.61
CA PHE A 124 -5.81 8.01 12.65
C PHE A 124 -5.30 8.70 11.38
N LEU A 125 -6.19 9.21 10.53
CA LEU A 125 -5.83 9.79 9.23
C LEU A 125 -4.82 10.95 9.34
N ASP A 126 -4.97 11.80 10.36
CA ASP A 126 -4.05 12.93 10.57
C ASP A 126 -2.65 12.46 10.94
N GLU A 127 -2.54 11.50 11.86
CA GLU A 127 -1.26 10.90 12.23
C GLU A 127 -0.59 10.22 11.04
N TYR A 128 -1.38 9.51 10.23
CA TYR A 128 -0.90 8.86 9.02
C TYR A 128 -0.37 9.86 7.98
N TYR A 129 -1.05 10.99 7.76
CA TYR A 129 -0.59 12.02 6.81
C TYR A 129 0.67 12.76 7.26
N MET A 130 0.88 12.88 8.58
CA MET A 130 2.08 13.48 9.14
C MET A 130 3.27 12.51 9.19
N LEU A 131 3.03 11.20 9.09
CA LEU A 131 4.08 10.19 9.12
C LEU A 131 4.90 10.21 7.82
N ASP A 132 6.20 10.50 7.95
CA ASP A 132 7.15 10.26 6.86
C ASP A 132 7.45 8.75 6.78
N LEU A 133 6.64 8.08 5.97
CA LEU A 133 6.73 6.63 5.77
C LEU A 133 8.04 6.23 5.08
N GLU A 134 8.53 7.07 4.17
CA GLU A 134 9.75 6.83 3.41
C GLU A 134 10.97 6.88 4.36
N GLU A 135 11.01 7.86 5.24
CA GLU A 135 12.03 7.98 6.28
C GLU A 135 11.90 6.88 7.36
N THR A 136 10.67 6.54 7.76
CA THR A 136 10.42 5.45 8.72
C THR A 136 10.99 4.12 8.21
N MET A 137 10.83 3.81 6.93
CA MET A 137 11.41 2.60 6.33
C MET A 137 12.94 2.65 6.32
N LYS A 138 13.55 3.80 5.99
CA LYS A 138 15.02 3.95 6.02
C LYS A 138 15.57 3.77 7.42
N GLN A 139 14.93 4.36 8.43
CA GLN A 139 15.34 4.24 9.83
C GLN A 139 15.25 2.80 10.36
N ALA A 140 14.28 2.02 9.87
CA ALA A 140 14.18 0.60 10.17
C ALA A 140 15.26 -0.27 9.51
N GLY A 141 16.00 0.27 8.53
CA GLY A 141 17.11 -0.41 7.84
C GLY A 141 16.79 -0.87 6.42
N PHE A 142 15.62 -0.56 5.88
CA PHE A 142 15.29 -0.89 4.49
C PHE A 142 16.11 -0.05 3.49
N VAL A 143 16.43 -0.66 2.36
CA VAL A 143 17.06 0.00 1.20
C VAL A 143 16.10 0.05 0.00
N ASN A 144 16.49 0.77 -1.05
CA ASN A 144 15.69 0.95 -2.27
C ASN A 144 14.28 1.52 -2.00
N VAL A 145 14.11 2.40 -1.02
CA VAL A 145 12.79 2.95 -0.69
C VAL A 145 12.25 3.79 -1.86
N HIS A 146 11.12 3.37 -2.43
CA HIS A 146 10.45 4.04 -3.54
C HIS A 146 8.98 4.32 -3.21
N SER A 147 8.49 5.46 -3.67
CA SER A 147 7.12 5.94 -3.44
C SER A 147 6.57 6.43 -4.75
N ILE A 148 5.49 5.81 -5.22
CA ILE A 148 4.84 6.17 -6.48
C ILE A 148 3.36 6.37 -6.27
N LEU A 149 2.78 7.30 -7.04
CA LEU A 149 1.34 7.49 -7.10
C LEU A 149 0.76 6.43 -8.05
N THR A 150 -0.03 5.49 -7.54
CA THR A 150 -0.57 4.35 -8.31
C THR A 150 -1.94 4.63 -8.90
N ASP A 151 -2.68 5.58 -8.34
CA ASP A 151 -3.85 6.19 -8.95
C ASP A 151 -4.01 7.63 -8.44
N PRO A 152 -4.96 8.44 -8.94
CA PRO A 152 -5.07 9.84 -8.54
C PRO A 152 -5.17 10.10 -7.03
N ARG A 153 -5.52 9.09 -6.22
CA ARG A 153 -5.71 9.19 -4.76
C ARG A 153 -4.69 8.39 -3.96
N HIS A 154 -4.24 7.23 -4.44
CA HIS A 154 -3.40 6.32 -3.67
C HIS A 154 -1.94 6.34 -4.10
N ARG A 155 -1.06 6.10 -3.14
CA ARG A 155 0.37 5.83 -3.36
C ARG A 155 0.71 4.41 -2.91
N THR A 156 1.74 3.85 -3.51
CA THR A 156 2.39 2.63 -3.06
C THR A 156 3.84 2.95 -2.74
N VAL A 157 4.25 2.61 -1.51
CA VAL A 157 5.63 2.74 -1.02
C VAL A 157 6.23 1.34 -0.89
N THR A 158 7.33 1.09 -1.58
CA THR A 158 8.05 -0.18 -1.59
C THR A 158 9.45 -0.02 -1.04
N ALA A 159 9.97 -1.06 -0.38
CA ALA A 159 11.35 -1.11 0.07
C ALA A 159 11.85 -2.55 0.18
N THR A 160 13.16 -2.73 0.27
CA THR A 160 13.81 -4.04 0.25
C THR A 160 14.75 -4.21 1.44
N VAL A 161 14.78 -5.39 2.05
CA VAL A 161 15.81 -5.75 3.04
C VAL A 161 17.13 -5.97 2.29
N PRO A 162 18.24 -5.33 2.70
CA PRO A 162 19.53 -5.51 2.03
C PRO A 162 19.99 -6.98 2.06
N PHE A 163 20.82 -7.36 1.08
CA PHE A 163 21.44 -8.69 0.99
C PHE A 163 22.50 -8.91 2.08
#